data_AF-A0A1G7KWM7-F1
#
_entry.id   AF-A0A1G7KWM7-F1
#
_cell.length_a   1.000
_cell.length_b   1.000
_cell.length_c   1.000
_cell.angle_alpha   90.00
_cell.angle_beta   90.00
_cell.angle_gamma   90.00
#
_symmetry.space_group_name_H-M   'P 1'
#
loop_
_entity.id
_entity.type
_entity.pdbx_description
1 polymer ?
#
loop_
_entity_poly.entity_id
_entity_poly.type
_entity_poly.pdbx_seq_one_letter_code
_entity_poly.pdbx_strand_id
1 'polypeptide(L)'
;MILEKTFHLSVGREAKIVVRGQVARNRAEIIIDYEFLIREKHDTGFREPIGPNHPQYWKLRKSTPDKAQLLQLEYSGISRKQIKEATREFKRAAGPGYTFRYQNEIEERTKYLKGIRVSALSRRMLSVA
;
A
#
# COMPACT_ATOMS: atom_id res chain seq x y z
N MET A 1 9.84 -2.54 13.46
CA MET A 1 10.74 -2.78 12.30
C MET A 1 10.18 -2.07 11.09
N ILE A 2 11.04 -1.58 10.19
CA ILE A 2 10.61 -0.88 8.97
C ILE A 2 11.45 -1.40 7.80
N LEU A 3 10.80 -1.68 6.68
CA LEU A 3 11.46 -1.95 5.39
C LEU A 3 10.94 -0.94 4.36
N GLU A 4 11.86 -0.27 3.68
CA GLU A 4 11.53 0.60 2.56
C GLU A 4 11.98 -0.03 1.25
N LYS A 5 11.12 0.01 0.23
CA LYS A 5 11.45 -0.48 -1.11
C LYS A 5 10.93 0.46 -2.18
N THR A 6 11.84 0.95 -3.01
CA THR A 6 11.54 1.86 -4.12
C THR A 6 11.49 1.09 -5.44
N PHE A 7 10.48 1.38 -6.24
CA PHE A 7 10.26 0.83 -7.57
C PHE A 7 10.25 1.98 -8.59
N HIS A 8 11.02 1.81 -9.65
CA HIS A 8 11.00 2.73 -10.78
C HIS A 8 9.85 2.33 -11.70
N LEU A 9 8.90 3.24 -11.88
CA LEU A 9 7.78 3.09 -12.81
C LEU A 9 8.15 3.76 -14.15
N SER A 10 7.31 3.58 -15.17
CA SER A 10 7.49 4.25 -16.45
C SER A 10 7.38 5.78 -16.32
N VAL A 11 8.03 6.51 -17.24
CA VAL A 11 7.92 7.97 -17.38
C VAL A 11 8.51 8.77 -16.20
N GLY A 12 9.64 8.31 -15.62
CA GLY A 12 10.36 9.07 -14.60
C GLY A 12 9.62 9.22 -13.27
N ARG A 13 8.67 8.32 -13.00
CA ARG A 13 7.93 8.22 -11.76
C ARG A 13 8.49 7.08 -10.92
N GLU A 14 8.61 7.31 -9.63
CA GLU A 14 8.98 6.29 -8.67
C GLU A 14 7.85 6.09 -7.67
N ALA A 15 7.73 4.85 -7.19
CA ALA A 15 6.83 4.50 -6.12
C ALA A 15 7.59 3.76 -5.03
N LYS A 16 7.36 4.13 -3.77
CA LYS A 16 7.98 3.51 -2.61
C LYS A 16 6.90 2.81 -1.77
N ILE A 17 7.19 1.59 -1.36
CA ILE A 17 6.44 0.88 -0.32
C ILE A 17 7.25 0.99 0.98
N VAL A 18 6.60 1.41 2.05
CA VAL A 18 7.13 1.33 3.41
C VAL A 18 6.31 0.27 4.15
N VAL A 19 6.97 -0.84 4.51
CA VAL A 19 6.37 -1.92 5.29
C VAL A 19 6.76 -1.70 6.75
N ARG A 20 5.77 -1.40 7.59
CA ARG A 20 5.96 -1.16 9.02
C ARG A 20 5.49 -2.40 9.79
N GLY A 21 6.34 -2.95 10.64
CA GLY A 21 5.97 -4.04 11.53
C GLY A 21 6.06 -3.65 12.99
N GLN A 22 4.97 -3.84 13.73
CA GLN A 22 4.89 -3.64 15.17
C GLN A 22 4.75 -4.99 15.87
N VAL A 23 5.61 -5.26 16.86
CA VAL A 23 5.52 -6.49 17.66
C VAL A 23 4.33 -6.34 18.59
N ALA A 24 3.39 -7.28 18.51
CA ALA A 24 2.23 -7.32 19.39
C ALA A 24 2.65 -7.69 20.83
N ARG A 25 1.76 -7.44 21.80
CA ARG A 25 2.04 -7.66 23.23
C ARG A 25 2.43 -9.10 23.56
N ASN A 26 1.96 -10.08 22.78
CA ASN A 26 2.27 -11.51 22.96
C ASN A 26 3.68 -11.92 22.46
N ARG A 27 4.51 -10.97 21.98
CA ARG A 27 5.91 -11.14 21.53
C ARG A 27 6.18 -12.16 20.41
N ALA A 28 5.18 -12.90 19.97
CA ALA A 28 5.27 -13.90 18.89
C ALA A 28 4.56 -13.45 17.61
N GLU A 29 4.00 -12.25 17.59
CA GLU A 29 3.18 -11.75 16.48
C GLU A 29 3.65 -10.37 16.04
N ILE A 30 3.72 -10.17 14.73
CA ILE A 30 4.04 -8.88 14.10
C ILE A 30 2.83 -8.41 13.30
N ILE A 31 2.34 -7.23 13.63
CA ILE A 31 1.31 -6.53 12.88
C ILE A 31 1.99 -5.69 11.81
N ILE A 32 1.71 -6.01 10.55
CA ILE A 32 2.24 -5.35 9.36
C ILE A 32 1.26 -4.29 8.89
N ASP A 33 1.76 -3.09 8.66
CA ASP A 33 1.08 -1.99 7.99
C ASP A 33 1.86 -1.54 6.75
N TYR A 34 1.16 -0.95 5.79
CA TYR A 34 1.73 -0.49 4.54
C TYR A 34 1.54 1.01 4.36
N GLU A 35 2.58 1.67 3.88
CA GLU A 35 2.49 3.04 3.42
C GLU A 35 3.03 3.12 1.99
N PHE A 36 2.31 3.86 1.15
CA PHE A 36 2.61 3.99 -0.26
C PHE A 36 2.95 5.45 -0.55
N LEU A 37 4.11 5.65 -1.17
CA LEU A 37 4.60 6.97 -1.52
C LEU A 37 4.98 7.00 -3.00
N ILE A 38 4.95 8.18 -3.59
CA ILE A 38 5.38 8.42 -4.96
C ILE A 38 6.33 9.61 -5.02
N ARG A 39 7.18 9.61 -6.05
CA ARG A 39 8.04 10.72 -6.40
C ARG A 39 8.04 10.88 -7.91
N GLU A 40 7.67 12.05 -8.39
CA GLU A 40 7.77 12.42 -9.80
C GLU A 40 9.12 13.10 -10.10
N LYS A 41 9.48 13.23 -11.37
CA LYS A 41 10.77 13.79 -11.82
C LYS A 41 11.10 15.16 -11.21
N HIS A 42 10.08 15.97 -10.96
CA HIS A 42 10.22 17.34 -10.43
C HIS A 42 9.90 17.43 -8.93
N ASP A 43 9.53 16.32 -8.28
CA ASP A 43 9.27 16.30 -6.85
C ASP A 43 10.60 16.35 -6.08
N THR A 44 10.64 17.17 -5.04
CA THR A 44 11.81 17.27 -4.14
C THR A 44 11.96 16.04 -3.24
N GLY A 45 10.91 15.23 -3.08
CA GLY A 45 10.90 14.06 -2.22
C GLY A 45 9.70 13.15 -2.44
N PHE A 46 9.64 12.08 -1.65
CA PHE A 46 8.49 11.18 -1.65
C PHE A 46 7.30 11.82 -0.94
N ARG A 47 6.12 11.68 -1.55
CA ARG A 47 4.84 12.17 -1.02
C ARG A 47 3.74 11.13 -1.16
N GLU A 48 2.63 11.34 -0.47
CA GLU A 48 1.44 10.52 -0.64
C GLU A 48 0.90 10.63 -2.09
N PRO A 49 0.44 9.52 -2.68
CA PRO A 49 -0.24 9.52 -3.97
C PRO A 49 -1.46 10.45 -4.00
N ILE A 50 -2.25 10.43 -2.94
CA ILE A 50 -3.42 11.30 -2.74
C ILE A 50 -3.20 12.11 -1.46
N GLY A 51 -2.69 13.33 -1.59
CA GLY A 51 -2.57 14.30 -0.49
C GLY A 51 -3.70 15.34 -0.48
N PRO A 52 -3.68 16.32 0.45
CA PRO A 52 -4.72 17.35 0.60
C PRO A 52 -5.02 18.16 -0.66
N ASN A 53 -4.00 18.39 -1.50
CA ASN A 53 -4.10 19.15 -2.75
C ASN A 53 -4.59 18.30 -3.93
N HIS A 54 -4.83 16.99 -3.73
CA HIS A 54 -5.28 16.10 -4.80
C HIS A 54 -6.80 16.23 -5.02
N PRO A 55 -7.31 16.32 -6.26
CA PRO A 55 -8.74 16.48 -6.55
C PRO A 55 -9.64 15.39 -5.94
N GLN A 56 -9.07 14.21 -5.64
CA GLN A 56 -9.77 13.07 -5.04
C GLN A 56 -9.53 12.91 -3.54
N TYR A 57 -8.91 13.88 -2.88
CA TYR A 57 -8.67 13.84 -1.43
C TYR A 57 -9.95 13.67 -0.60
N TRP A 58 -11.07 14.22 -1.08
CA TRP A 58 -12.38 14.03 -0.46
C TRP A 58 -12.81 12.56 -0.38
N LYS A 59 -12.43 11.72 -1.35
CA LYS A 59 -12.70 10.27 -1.31
C LYS A 59 -11.90 9.60 -0.22
N LEU A 60 -10.65 10.01 -0.05
CA LEU A 60 -9.78 9.50 1.00
C LEU A 60 -10.32 9.87 2.38
N ARG A 61 -10.75 11.12 2.59
CA ARG A 61 -11.35 11.58 3.85
C ARG A 61 -12.65 10.88 4.23
N LYS A 62 -13.45 10.46 3.25
CA LYS A 62 -14.72 9.74 3.48
C LYS A 62 -14.56 8.22 3.56
N SER A 63 -13.35 7.70 3.33
CA SER A 63 -13.10 6.26 3.28
C SER A 63 -12.73 5.71 4.65
N THR A 64 -13.06 4.43 4.88
CA THR A 64 -12.49 3.67 6.01
C THR A 64 -10.98 3.49 5.81
N PRO A 65 -10.19 3.23 6.87
CA PRO A 65 -8.74 3.03 6.77
C PRO A 65 -8.33 2.02 5.69
N ASP A 66 -8.99 0.86 5.61
CA ASP A 66 -8.76 -0.12 4.54
C ASP A 66 -8.95 0.46 3.13
N LYS A 67 -10.05 1.19 2.93
CA LYS A 67 -10.41 1.76 1.61
C LYS A 67 -9.46 2.89 1.26
N ALA A 68 -9.08 3.71 2.22
CA ALA A 68 -8.09 4.78 2.04
C ALA A 68 -6.73 4.21 1.63
N GLN A 69 -6.27 3.16 2.30
CA GLN A 69 -4.99 2.52 2.00
C GLN A 69 -4.99 1.81 0.63
N LEU A 70 -6.14 1.22 0.24
CA LEU A 70 -6.34 0.70 -1.12
C LEU A 70 -6.34 1.81 -2.19
N LEU A 71 -6.94 2.97 -1.91
CA LEU A 71 -6.87 4.13 -2.81
C LEU A 71 -5.44 4.64 -2.94
N GLN A 72 -4.67 4.73 -1.85
CA GLN A 72 -3.26 5.10 -1.93
C GLN A 72 -2.47 4.09 -2.76
N LEU A 73 -2.70 2.79 -2.58
CA LEU A 73 -2.09 1.74 -3.40
C LEU A 73 -2.42 1.93 -4.88
N GLU A 74 -3.70 2.13 -5.21
CA GLU A 74 -4.17 2.36 -6.58
C GLU A 74 -3.42 3.53 -7.24
N TYR A 75 -3.39 4.67 -6.57
CA TYR A 75 -2.81 5.88 -7.11
C TYR A 75 -1.28 5.83 -7.13
N SER A 76 -0.66 4.99 -6.30
CA SER A 76 0.79 4.79 -6.31
C SER A 76 1.31 4.08 -7.56
N GLY A 77 0.45 3.29 -8.24
CA GLY A 77 0.86 2.47 -9.38
C GLY A 77 1.61 1.19 -9.00
N ILE A 78 1.72 0.88 -7.70
CA ILE A 78 2.35 -0.33 -7.21
C ILE A 78 1.47 -1.55 -7.51
N SER A 79 2.07 -2.55 -8.12
CA SER A 79 1.40 -3.81 -8.44
C SER A 79 1.38 -4.77 -7.24
N ARG A 80 0.44 -5.71 -7.27
CA ARG A 80 0.36 -6.79 -6.28
C ARG A 80 1.66 -7.63 -6.21
N LYS A 81 2.37 -7.80 -7.33
CA LYS A 81 3.65 -8.54 -7.35
C LYS A 81 4.70 -7.82 -6.49
N GLN A 82 4.78 -6.49 -6.62
CA GLN A 82 5.70 -5.65 -5.86
C GLN A 82 5.37 -5.64 -4.36
N ILE A 83 4.09 -5.61 -3.99
CA ILE A 83 3.67 -5.77 -2.58
C ILE A 83 4.16 -7.11 -2.04
N LYS A 84 3.82 -8.22 -2.72
CA LYS A 84 4.24 -9.56 -2.28
C LYS A 84 5.75 -9.70 -2.14
N GLU A 85 6.49 -9.07 -3.05
CA GLU A 85 7.95 -9.04 -2.99
C GLU A 85 8.46 -8.32 -1.75
N ALA A 86 7.95 -7.11 -1.47
CA ALA A 86 8.30 -6.32 -0.29
C ALA A 86 7.90 -7.05 1.01
N THR A 87 6.70 -7.62 1.06
CA THR A 87 6.22 -8.39 2.22
C THR A 87 7.08 -9.64 2.47
N ARG A 88 7.48 -10.35 1.41
CA ARG A 88 8.35 -11.52 1.53
C ARG A 88 9.73 -11.13 2.05
N GLU A 89 10.28 -10.02 1.57
CA GLU A 89 11.55 -9.49 2.03
C GLU A 89 11.47 -9.07 3.51
N PHE A 90 10.40 -8.38 3.90
CA PHE A 90 10.14 -8.00 5.28
C PHE A 90 10.08 -9.22 6.21
N LYS A 91 9.34 -10.26 5.81
CA LYS A 91 9.21 -11.51 6.58
C LYS A 91 10.56 -12.24 6.73
N ARG A 92 11.41 -12.23 5.70
CA ARG A 92 12.77 -12.78 5.80
C ARG A 92 13.63 -11.98 6.77
N ALA A 93 13.55 -10.65 6.71
CA ALA A 93 14.31 -9.76 7.58
C ALA A 93 13.87 -9.86 9.05
N ALA A 94 12.57 -10.09 9.30
CA ALA A 94 12.04 -10.33 10.64
C ALA A 94 12.50 -11.67 11.25
N GLY A 95 12.89 -12.63 10.43
CA GLY A 95 13.34 -13.94 10.86
C GLY A 95 12.19 -14.93 11.15
N PRO A 96 12.53 -16.22 11.39
CA PRO A 96 11.56 -17.25 11.73
C PRO A 96 11.00 -17.04 13.15
N GLY A 97 9.80 -17.57 13.42
CA GLY A 97 9.20 -17.58 14.77
C GLY A 97 8.12 -16.53 15.03
N TYR A 98 7.87 -15.63 14.09
CA TYR A 98 6.76 -14.68 14.16
C TYR A 98 5.56 -15.13 13.33
N THR A 99 4.37 -15.01 13.89
CA THR A 99 3.13 -14.95 13.12
C THR A 99 2.93 -13.52 12.60
N PHE A 100 2.43 -13.39 11.38
CA PHE A 100 2.23 -12.07 10.77
C PHE A 100 0.73 -11.82 10.59
N ARG A 101 0.26 -10.70 11.14
CA ARG A 101 -1.07 -10.15 10.85
C ARG A 101 -0.93 -8.86 10.07
N TYR A 102 -1.96 -8.48 9.34
CA TYR A 102 -2.01 -7.21 8.64
C TYR A 102 -2.94 -6.26 9.40
N GLN A 103 -2.52 -5.01 9.58
CA GLN A 103 -3.31 -3.97 10.20
C GLN A 103 -4.62 -3.74 9.44
N ASN A 104 -4.55 -3.81 8.11
CA ASN A 104 -5.67 -3.72 7.19
C ASN A 104 -5.64 -4.92 6.21
N GLU A 105 -6.79 -5.44 5.82
CA GLU A 105 -6.92 -6.63 4.95
C GLU A 105 -6.62 -6.36 3.46
N ILE A 106 -5.56 -5.61 3.16
CA ILE A 106 -5.16 -5.32 1.78
C ILE A 106 -4.84 -6.59 1.00
N GLU A 107 -4.16 -7.58 1.59
CA GLU A 107 -3.80 -8.80 0.87
C GLU A 107 -5.02 -9.64 0.46
N GLU A 108 -6.05 -9.69 1.30
CA GLU A 108 -7.30 -10.41 1.00
C GLU A 108 -8.12 -9.67 -0.05
N ARG A 109 -8.22 -8.34 0.06
CA ARG A 109 -8.94 -7.53 -0.94
C ARG A 109 -8.19 -7.45 -2.27
N THR A 110 -6.87 -7.54 -2.26
CA THR A 110 -6.06 -7.65 -3.47
C THR A 110 -6.07 -9.06 -4.08
N LYS A 111 -6.58 -10.08 -3.38
CA LYS A 111 -6.69 -11.48 -3.86
C LYS A 111 -7.55 -11.59 -5.11
N TYR A 112 -8.61 -10.78 -5.19
CA TYR A 112 -9.59 -10.75 -6.28
C TYR A 112 -9.21 -9.82 -7.45
N LEU A 113 -8.06 -9.11 -7.38
CA LEU A 113 -7.60 -8.16 -8.40
C LEU A 113 -6.91 -8.81 -9.61
N LYS A 114 -7.34 -9.99 -10.07
CA LYS A 114 -6.77 -10.59 -11.29
C LYS A 114 -7.18 -9.73 -12.50
N GLY A 115 -6.20 -9.15 -13.19
CA GLY A 115 -6.37 -8.58 -14.54
C GLY A 115 -7.10 -7.23 -14.64
N ILE A 116 -7.48 -6.61 -13.53
CA ILE A 116 -8.19 -5.33 -13.53
C ILE A 116 -7.17 -4.20 -13.32
N ARG A 117 -7.00 -3.33 -14.32
CA ARG A 117 -6.46 -1.98 -14.07
C ARG A 117 -7.33 -1.38 -12.96
N VAL A 118 -6.71 -1.07 -11.83
CA VAL A 118 -7.41 -0.68 -10.58
C VAL A 118 -8.41 0.46 -10.81
N SER A 119 -8.23 1.26 -11.88
CA SER A 119 -9.18 2.25 -12.39
C SER A 119 -10.60 1.75 -12.68
N ALA A 120 -10.83 0.47 -12.95
CA ALA A 120 -12.20 -0.07 -13.12
C ALA A 120 -12.89 -0.36 -11.78
N LEU A 121 -12.13 -0.45 -10.68
CA LEU A 121 -12.63 -0.71 -9.33
C LEU A 121 -13.28 0.53 -8.73
N SER A 122 -12.75 1.72 -9.04
CA SER A 122 -13.41 2.99 -8.72
C SER A 122 -14.84 3.05 -9.25
N ARG A 123 -15.14 2.53 -10.45
CA ARG A 123 -16.51 2.57 -10.99
C ARG A 123 -17.48 1.65 -10.24
N ARG A 124 -17.03 0.48 -9.79
CA ARG A 124 -17.92 -0.54 -9.18
C ARG A 124 -18.08 -0.38 -7.67
N MET A 125 -17.10 0.22 -6.99
CA MET A 125 -17.21 0.54 -5.55
C MET A 125 -17.82 1.91 -5.29
N LEU A 126 -17.81 2.85 -6.26
CA LEU A 126 -18.55 4.11 -6.15
C LEU A 126 -20.03 3.99 -6.54
N SER A 127 -20.45 2.87 -7.16
CA SER A 127 -21.85 2.63 -7.55
C SER A 127 -22.66 1.88 -6.49
N VAL A 128 -22.03 1.42 -5.40
CA VAL A 128 -22.73 0.81 -4.26
C VAL A 128 -22.73 1.86 -3.16
N ALA A 129 -23.72 2.76 -3.25
CA ALA A 129 -24.15 3.66 -2.19
C ALA A 129 -25.29 2.98 -1.42
#